data_AF-A0A1F7BLN6-F1
#
_entry.id   AF-A0A1F7BLN6-F1
#
_cell.length_a   1.000
_cell.length_b   1.000
_cell.length_c   1.000
_cell.angle_alpha   90.00
_cell.angle_beta   90.00
_cell.angle_gamma   90.00
#
_symmetry.space_group_name_H-M   'P 1'
#
loop_
_entity.id
_entity.type
_entity.pdbx_description
1 polymer ?
#
loop_
_entity_poly.entity_id
_entity_poly.type
_entity_poly.pdbx_seq_one_letter_code
_entity_poly.pdbx_strand_id
1 'polypeptide(L)'
;MPLKHTKETFLLLLLGVLFGVTGISAHLLPPLPEGAILWGGLWILTLLYPLLLYPYLRYHRADYLFRILHFLPATLVVLWLLFALIAFAIPSWEVAFRWYVWGFSAAPVLFGLLCICAFSLHVLRQRIIRVMAISMLFFVFAANAIGWEVSSFEKLAVSHEQESLVHLEYSDDPDEESWRKRLRRMERRQSRLKEHDSMREVPVQSVSSSASFSSRPPVLSSSGPSLGMVMLLLFASYPTLLHERARRRM
;
A
#
# COMPACT_ATOMS: atom_id res chain seq x y z
N MET A 1 -35.70 4.71 -14.67
CA MET A 1 -34.84 4.39 -15.84
C MET A 1 -33.59 3.66 -15.36
N PRO A 2 -33.13 2.60 -16.04
CA PRO A 2 -31.91 1.88 -15.68
C PRO A 2 -30.68 2.80 -15.72
N LEU A 3 -29.65 2.50 -14.93
CA LEU A 3 -28.38 3.24 -14.95
C LEU A 3 -27.78 3.22 -16.36
N LYS A 4 -27.39 4.39 -16.86
CA LYS A 4 -26.58 4.48 -18.09
C LYS A 4 -25.19 3.89 -17.82
N HIS A 5 -24.65 3.14 -18.77
CA HIS A 5 -23.36 2.45 -18.64
C HIS A 5 -22.22 3.35 -18.18
N THR A 6 -22.17 4.60 -18.64
CA THR A 6 -21.16 5.58 -18.22
C THR A 6 -21.20 5.85 -16.71
N LYS A 7 -22.39 5.95 -16.12
CA LYS A 7 -22.56 6.20 -14.68
C LYS A 7 -22.17 4.98 -13.84
N GLU A 8 -22.51 3.79 -14.32
CA GLU A 8 -22.12 2.54 -13.66
C GLU A 8 -20.59 2.37 -13.67
N THR A 9 -19.95 2.59 -14.82
CA THR A 9 -18.49 2.57 -14.95
C THR A 9 -17.84 3.61 -14.04
N PHE A 10 -18.37 4.84 -14.00
CA PHE A 10 -17.88 5.87 -13.08
C PHE A 10 -17.97 5.45 -11.61
N LEU A 11 -19.10 4.88 -11.19
CA LEU A 11 -19.29 4.41 -9.82
C LEU A 11 -18.37 3.23 -9.47
N LEU A 12 -18.10 2.31 -10.40
CA LEU A 12 -17.12 1.23 -10.22
C LEU A 12 -15.71 1.78 -10.01
N LEU A 13 -15.31 2.78 -10.80
CA LEU A 13 -14.01 3.41 -10.65
C LEU A 13 -13.90 4.19 -9.34
N LEU A 14 -14.94 4.95 -8.99
CA LEU A 14 -15.03 5.64 -7.71
C LEU A 14 -14.91 4.65 -6.54
N LEU A 15 -15.58 3.50 -6.63
CA LEU A 15 -15.48 2.45 -5.64
C LEU A 15 -14.04 1.92 -5.52
N GLY A 16 -13.36 1.68 -6.65
CA GLY A 16 -11.95 1.28 -6.66
C GLY A 16 -11.03 2.31 -6.00
N VAL A 17 -11.24 3.60 -6.26
CA VAL A 17 -10.53 4.69 -5.56
C VAL A 17 -10.82 4.64 -4.07
N LEU A 18 -12.09 4.45 -3.69
CA LEU A 18 -12.51 4.42 -2.30
C LEU A 18 -11.87 3.25 -1.53
N PHE A 19 -11.68 2.10 -2.16
CA PHE A 19 -10.88 1.00 -1.60
C PHE A 19 -9.44 1.42 -1.31
N GLY A 20 -8.76 2.03 -2.29
CA GLY A 20 -7.38 2.49 -2.10
C GLY A 20 -7.26 3.52 -0.97
N VAL A 21 -8.15 4.51 -0.95
CA VAL A 21 -8.20 5.52 0.12
C VAL A 21 -8.48 4.89 1.48
N THR A 22 -9.39 3.91 1.55
CA THR A 22 -9.71 3.20 2.80
C THR A 22 -8.50 2.42 3.30
N GLY A 23 -7.77 1.72 2.43
CA GLY A 23 -6.56 0.98 2.79
C GLY A 23 -5.42 1.89 3.28
N ILE A 24 -5.19 3.01 2.61
CA ILE A 24 -4.21 4.03 3.05
C ILE A 24 -4.63 4.61 4.40
N SER A 25 -5.89 5.01 4.55
CA SER A 25 -6.42 5.57 5.80
C SER A 25 -6.27 4.58 6.96
N ALA A 26 -6.59 3.30 6.73
CA ALA A 26 -6.46 2.23 7.71
C ALA A 26 -5.02 2.04 8.21
N HIS A 27 -4.02 2.31 7.38
CA HIS A 27 -2.61 2.23 7.77
C HIS A 27 -2.09 3.48 8.50
N LEU A 28 -2.62 4.65 8.16
CA LEU A 28 -2.21 5.91 8.78
C LEU A 28 -2.82 6.13 10.17
N LEU A 29 -3.86 5.37 10.50
CA LEU A 29 -4.56 5.49 11.77
C LEU A 29 -3.73 4.87 12.92
N PRO A 30 -3.67 5.54 14.08
CA PRO A 30 -3.03 4.97 15.26
C PRO A 30 -3.72 3.67 15.71
N PRO A 31 -2.97 2.74 16.32
CA PRO A 31 -3.53 1.49 16.82
C PRO A 31 -4.54 1.71 17.95
N LEU A 32 -5.37 0.71 18.21
CA LEU A 32 -6.25 0.72 19.38
C LEU A 32 -5.44 0.52 20.67
N PRO A 33 -5.82 1.16 21.79
CA PRO A 33 -7.02 1.98 21.98
C PRO A 33 -6.88 3.46 21.57
N GLU A 34 -5.66 3.97 21.38
CA GLU A 34 -5.38 5.39 21.17
C GLU A 34 -6.10 5.97 19.95
N GLY A 35 -6.24 5.18 18.88
CA GLY A 35 -6.95 5.57 17.66
C GLY A 35 -8.45 5.35 17.63
N ALA A 36 -9.09 4.91 18.73
CA ALA A 36 -10.49 4.46 18.70
C ALA A 36 -11.47 5.48 18.09
N ILE A 37 -11.31 6.77 18.40
CA ILE A 37 -12.17 7.84 17.86
C ILE A 37 -12.00 7.96 16.34
N LEU A 38 -10.76 7.94 15.85
CA LEU A 38 -10.46 8.08 14.43
C LEU A 38 -10.94 6.85 13.64
N TRP A 39 -10.77 5.65 14.22
CA TRP A 39 -11.33 4.40 13.67
C TRP A 39 -12.86 4.44 13.60
N GLY A 40 -13.53 4.91 14.65
CA GLY A 40 -14.97 5.12 14.64
C GLY A 40 -15.41 6.10 13.55
N GLY A 41 -14.68 7.20 13.38
CA GLY A 41 -14.89 8.16 12.29
C GLY A 41 -14.76 7.54 10.91
N LEU A 42 -13.70 6.76 10.66
CA LEU A 42 -13.50 6.07 9.37
C LEU A 42 -14.61 5.04 9.10
N TRP A 43 -15.02 4.28 10.12
CA TRP A 43 -16.13 3.33 9.98
C TRP A 43 -17.45 4.03 9.65
N ILE A 44 -17.79 5.11 10.35
CA ILE A 44 -18.99 5.91 10.05
C ILE A 44 -18.93 6.46 8.64
N LEU A 45 -17.78 7.01 8.20
CA LEU A 45 -17.64 7.59 6.86
C LEU A 45 -17.80 6.53 5.75
N THR A 46 -17.14 5.38 5.91
CA THR A 46 -17.24 4.27 4.95
C THR A 46 -18.63 3.65 4.90
N LEU A 47 -19.41 3.72 5.98
CA LEU A 47 -20.79 3.25 6.05
C LEU A 47 -21.79 4.31 5.55
N LEU A 48 -21.51 5.59 5.77
CA LEU A 48 -22.32 6.70 5.27
C LEU A 48 -22.32 6.76 3.74
N TYR A 49 -21.18 6.48 3.10
CA TYR A 49 -21.05 6.42 1.64
C TYR A 49 -22.11 5.53 0.95
N PRO A 50 -22.20 4.21 1.23
CA PRO A 50 -23.18 3.36 0.57
C PRO A 50 -24.61 3.70 1.00
N LEU A 51 -24.83 4.14 2.25
CA LEU A 51 -26.17 4.53 2.71
C LEU A 51 -26.72 5.74 1.94
N LEU A 52 -25.90 6.76 1.71
CA LEU A 52 -26.30 7.93 0.91
C LEU A 52 -26.49 7.57 -0.56
N LEU A 53 -25.69 6.65 -1.09
CA LEU A 53 -25.76 6.21 -2.48
C LEU A 53 -26.90 5.20 -2.74
N TYR A 54 -27.35 4.46 -1.73
CA TYR A 54 -28.32 3.37 -1.87
C TYR A 54 -29.68 3.80 -2.45
N PRO A 55 -30.31 4.91 -2.00
CA PRO A 55 -31.56 5.39 -2.60
C PRO A 55 -31.41 5.70 -4.09
N TYR A 56 -30.29 6.32 -4.48
CA TYR A 56 -29.99 6.64 -5.88
C TYR A 56 -29.85 5.36 -6.73
N LEU A 57 -29.10 4.36 -6.23
CA LEU A 57 -28.94 3.06 -6.92
C LEU A 57 -30.27 2.32 -7.05
N ARG A 58 -31.10 2.34 -6.00
CA ARG A 58 -32.43 1.71 -6.00
C ARG A 58 -33.37 2.39 -6.99
N TYR A 59 -33.41 3.73 -7.00
CA TYR A 59 -34.22 4.50 -7.93
C TYR A 59 -33.88 4.21 -9.40
N HIS A 60 -32.59 4.05 -9.70
CA HIS A 60 -32.09 3.69 -11.03
C HIS A 60 -32.06 2.18 -11.31
N ARG A 61 -32.70 1.36 -10.46
CA ARG A 61 -32.85 -0.10 -10.61
C ARG A 61 -31.51 -0.81 -10.85
N ALA A 62 -30.47 -0.40 -10.13
CA ALA A 62 -29.18 -1.06 -10.21
C ALA A 62 -29.25 -2.51 -9.69
N ASP A 63 -28.41 -3.38 -10.24
CA ASP A 63 -28.33 -4.78 -9.82
C ASP A 63 -28.08 -4.90 -8.31
N TYR A 64 -28.62 -5.96 -7.71
CA TYR A 64 -28.47 -6.18 -6.27
C TYR A 64 -27.00 -6.40 -5.87
N LEU A 65 -26.25 -7.17 -6.67
CA LEU A 65 -24.81 -7.37 -6.47
C LEU A 65 -24.04 -6.05 -6.55
N PHE A 66 -24.39 -5.18 -7.51
CA PHE A 66 -23.78 -3.87 -7.62
C PHE A 66 -24.02 -3.02 -6.37
N ARG A 67 -25.24 -3.05 -5.82
CA ARG A 67 -25.58 -2.33 -4.58
C ARG A 67 -24.78 -2.85 -3.38
N ILE A 68 -24.65 -4.17 -3.23
CA ILE A 68 -23.86 -4.77 -2.13
C ILE A 68 -22.38 -4.39 -2.24
N LEU A 69 -21.83 -4.36 -3.45
CA LEU A 69 -20.41 -4.08 -3.68
C LEU A 69 -19.95 -2.77 -3.04
N HIS A 70 -20.83 -1.77 -2.96
CA HIS A 70 -20.54 -0.46 -2.36
C HIS A 70 -20.39 -0.50 -0.84
N PHE A 71 -20.88 -1.55 -0.17
CA PHE A 71 -20.69 -1.76 1.27
C PHE A 71 -19.33 -2.41 1.58
N LEU A 72 -18.61 -2.94 0.59
CA LEU A 72 -17.35 -3.64 0.85
C LEU A 72 -16.29 -2.80 1.59
N PRO A 73 -16.10 -1.50 1.30
CA PRO A 73 -15.16 -0.68 2.06
C PRO A 73 -15.48 -0.63 3.57
N ALA A 74 -16.77 -0.52 3.93
CA ALA A 74 -17.19 -0.60 5.33
C ALA A 74 -16.91 -1.98 5.93
N THR A 75 -17.13 -3.06 5.16
CA THR A 75 -16.80 -4.42 5.63
C THR A 75 -15.30 -4.62 5.86
N LEU A 76 -14.44 -3.98 5.05
CA LEU A 76 -12.99 -4.02 5.27
C LEU A 76 -12.61 -3.36 6.59
N VAL A 77 -13.17 -2.19 6.91
CA VAL A 77 -12.91 -1.51 8.18
C VAL A 77 -13.40 -2.34 9.37
N VAL A 78 -14.59 -2.95 9.28
CA VAL A 78 -15.09 -3.85 10.33
C VAL A 78 -14.18 -5.06 10.51
N LEU A 79 -13.74 -5.67 9.41
CA LEU A 79 -12.85 -6.82 9.45
C LEU A 79 -11.49 -6.44 10.06
N TRP A 80 -10.95 -5.26 9.73
CA TRP A 80 -9.75 -4.71 10.35
C TRP A 80 -9.93 -4.60 11.87
N LEU A 81 -11.02 -3.97 12.34
CA LEU A 81 -11.30 -3.78 13.77
C LEU A 81 -11.45 -5.12 14.51
N LEU A 82 -12.10 -6.08 13.87
CA LEU A 82 -12.26 -7.42 14.39
C LEU A 82 -10.90 -8.13 14.53
N PHE A 83 -10.03 -8.04 13.53
CA PHE A 83 -8.66 -8.58 13.63
C PHE A 83 -7.83 -7.89 14.70
N ALA A 84 -7.93 -6.56 14.82
CA ALA A 84 -7.23 -5.81 15.86
C ALA A 84 -7.67 -6.25 17.27
N LEU A 85 -8.98 -6.43 17.47
CA LEU A 85 -9.54 -6.89 18.75
C LEU A 85 -9.14 -8.34 19.06
N ILE A 86 -9.12 -9.22 18.05
CA ILE A 86 -8.66 -10.61 18.22
C ILE A 86 -7.17 -10.64 18.55
N ALA A 87 -6.33 -9.87 17.84
CA ALA A 87 -4.90 -9.80 18.10
C ALA A 87 -4.60 -9.25 19.50
N PHE A 88 -5.39 -8.28 19.96
CA PHE A 88 -5.31 -7.76 21.33
C PHE A 88 -5.66 -8.83 22.38
N ALA A 89 -6.68 -9.66 22.13
CA ALA A 89 -7.08 -10.73 23.05
C ALA A 89 -6.18 -11.97 22.97
N ILE A 90 -5.60 -12.25 21.80
CA ILE A 90 -4.85 -13.48 21.51
C ILE A 90 -3.55 -13.10 20.76
N PRO A 91 -2.41 -12.94 21.45
CA PRO A 91 -1.15 -12.47 20.85
C PRO A 91 -0.64 -13.31 19.68
N SER A 92 -0.99 -14.60 19.59
CA SER A 92 -0.61 -15.45 18.45
C SER A 92 -1.19 -14.97 17.11
N TRP A 93 -2.25 -14.16 17.13
CA TRP A 93 -2.86 -13.57 15.94
C TRP A 93 -2.15 -12.30 15.44
N GLU A 94 -1.17 -11.76 16.16
CA GLU A 94 -0.42 -10.57 15.72
C GLU A 94 0.28 -10.76 14.39
N VAL A 95 0.75 -11.97 14.08
CA VAL A 95 1.36 -12.27 12.79
C VAL A 95 0.32 -12.11 11.67
N ALA A 96 -0.86 -12.71 11.84
CA ALA A 96 -1.95 -12.60 10.87
C ALA A 96 -2.42 -11.15 10.71
N PHE A 97 -2.52 -10.40 11.80
CA PHE A 97 -2.87 -8.99 11.77
C PHE A 97 -1.81 -8.15 11.03
N ARG A 98 -0.52 -8.40 11.27
CA ARG A 98 0.57 -7.73 10.51
C ARG A 98 0.47 -7.99 9.01
N TRP A 99 0.19 -9.23 8.60
CA TRP A 99 -0.07 -9.55 7.18
C TRP A 99 -1.29 -8.81 6.62
N TYR A 100 -2.31 -8.61 7.44
CA TYR A 100 -3.51 -7.88 7.05
C TYR A 100 -3.26 -6.38 6.81
N VAL A 101 -2.43 -5.75 7.65
CA VAL A 101 -2.14 -4.30 7.62
C VAL A 101 -0.98 -3.94 6.69
N TRP A 102 -0.15 -4.93 6.31
CA TRP A 102 1.02 -4.74 5.46
C TRP A 102 0.71 -4.00 4.14
N GLY A 103 1.62 -3.11 3.73
CA GLY A 103 1.54 -2.42 2.44
C GLY A 103 0.24 -1.63 2.24
N PHE A 104 -0.15 -0.81 3.23
CA PHE A 104 -1.43 -0.09 3.22
C PHE A 104 -2.66 -1.00 3.15
N SER A 105 -2.62 -2.13 3.84
CA SER A 105 -3.66 -3.17 3.74
C SER A 105 -3.82 -3.67 2.30
N ALA A 106 -2.70 -3.98 1.63
CA ALA A 106 -2.69 -4.36 0.22
C ALA A 106 -3.56 -5.60 -0.07
N ALA A 107 -3.53 -6.59 0.81
CA ALA A 107 -4.28 -7.83 0.64
C ALA A 107 -5.81 -7.61 0.61
N PRO A 108 -6.44 -6.93 1.60
CA PRO A 108 -7.86 -6.63 1.55
C PRO A 108 -8.24 -5.66 0.42
N VAL A 109 -7.40 -4.68 0.07
CA VAL A 109 -7.63 -3.81 -1.09
C VAL A 109 -7.65 -4.63 -2.39
N LEU A 110 -6.67 -5.52 -2.59
CA LEU A 110 -6.61 -6.43 -3.73
C LEU A 110 -7.87 -7.30 -3.80
N PHE A 111 -8.29 -7.88 -2.68
CA PHE A 111 -9.53 -8.67 -2.62
C PHE A 111 -10.75 -7.85 -3.07
N GLY A 112 -10.88 -6.62 -2.56
CA GLY A 112 -11.92 -5.69 -2.98
C GLY A 112 -11.92 -5.43 -4.49
N LEU A 113 -10.76 -5.09 -5.05
CA LEU A 113 -10.61 -4.83 -6.49
C LEU A 113 -10.87 -6.08 -7.33
N LEU A 114 -10.49 -7.28 -6.85
CA LEU A 114 -10.84 -8.55 -7.49
C LEU A 114 -12.35 -8.79 -7.51
N CYS A 115 -13.09 -8.44 -6.45
CA CYS A 115 -14.55 -8.49 -6.46
C CYS A 115 -15.14 -7.52 -7.50
N ILE A 116 -14.60 -6.30 -7.64
CA ILE A 116 -15.04 -5.33 -8.66
C ILE A 116 -14.72 -5.85 -10.08
N CYS A 117 -13.55 -6.45 -10.28
CA CYS A 117 -13.18 -7.09 -11.55
C CYS A 117 -14.11 -8.27 -11.88
N ALA A 118 -14.39 -9.15 -10.91
CA ALA A 118 -15.29 -10.28 -11.08
C ALA A 118 -16.71 -9.81 -11.45
N PHE A 119 -17.21 -8.77 -10.78
CA PHE A 119 -18.47 -8.13 -11.15
C PHE A 119 -18.43 -7.55 -12.57
N SER A 120 -17.34 -6.86 -12.93
CA SER A 120 -17.14 -6.27 -14.25
C SER A 120 -17.05 -7.31 -15.38
N LEU A 121 -16.53 -8.50 -15.10
CA LEU A 121 -16.49 -9.63 -16.04
C LEU A 121 -17.86 -10.31 -16.19
N HIS A 122 -18.66 -10.33 -15.11
CA HIS A 122 -20.01 -10.87 -15.13
C HIS A 122 -20.96 -9.99 -15.96
N VAL A 123 -20.81 -8.66 -15.88
CA VAL A 123 -21.58 -7.72 -16.71
C VAL A 123 -20.95 -7.62 -18.10
N LEU A 124 -21.58 -8.27 -19.09
CA LEU A 124 -21.03 -8.50 -20.45
C LEU A 124 -20.63 -7.23 -21.24
N ARG A 125 -21.01 -6.02 -20.80
CA ARG A 125 -20.83 -4.76 -21.53
C ARG A 125 -19.69 -3.93 -20.96
N GLN A 126 -18.77 -3.44 -21.82
CA GLN A 126 -17.60 -2.62 -21.45
C GLN A 126 -16.59 -3.26 -20.47
N ARG A 127 -16.59 -4.59 -20.35
CA ARG A 127 -15.71 -5.35 -19.43
C ARG A 127 -14.22 -4.98 -19.55
N ILE A 128 -13.72 -4.82 -20.78
CA ILE A 128 -12.29 -4.56 -21.03
C ILE A 128 -11.88 -3.22 -20.43
N ILE A 129 -12.65 -2.16 -20.70
CA ILE A 129 -12.35 -0.80 -20.21
C ILE A 129 -12.39 -0.77 -18.68
N ARG A 130 -13.42 -1.38 -18.08
CA ARG A 130 -13.58 -1.46 -16.62
C ARG A 130 -12.41 -2.19 -15.97
N VAL A 131 -12.09 -3.39 -16.45
CA VAL A 131 -11.00 -4.21 -15.91
C VAL A 131 -9.65 -3.52 -16.09
N MET A 132 -9.36 -2.95 -17.27
CA MET A 132 -8.09 -2.23 -17.46
C MET A 132 -7.94 -1.04 -16.51
N ALA A 133 -9.00 -0.25 -16.34
CA ALA A 133 -8.96 0.91 -15.46
C ALA A 133 -8.82 0.52 -13.98
N ILE A 134 -9.50 -0.54 -13.53
CA ILE A 134 -9.33 -1.09 -12.18
C ILE A 134 -7.92 -1.66 -11.98
N SER A 135 -7.39 -2.39 -12.95
CA SER A 135 -6.02 -2.93 -12.91
C SER A 135 -4.97 -1.82 -12.88
N MET A 136 -5.16 -0.75 -13.64
CA MET A 136 -4.28 0.42 -13.61
C MET A 136 -4.30 1.09 -12.22
N LEU A 137 -5.49 1.24 -11.62
CA LEU A 137 -5.63 1.78 -10.27
C LEU A 137 -4.91 0.89 -9.24
N PHE A 138 -5.07 -0.43 -9.35
CA PHE A 138 -4.36 -1.38 -8.51
C PHE A 138 -2.84 -1.25 -8.67
N PHE A 139 -2.34 -1.14 -9.89
CA PHE A 139 -0.91 -1.01 -10.14
C PHE A 139 -0.34 0.26 -9.51
N VAL A 140 -1.02 1.40 -9.66
CA VAL A 140 -0.63 2.66 -9.01
C VAL A 140 -0.62 2.48 -7.48
N PHE A 141 -1.68 1.90 -6.92
CA PHE A 141 -1.75 1.63 -5.48
C PHE A 141 -0.60 0.73 -5.00
N ALA A 142 -0.35 -0.39 -5.68
CA ALA A 142 0.69 -1.35 -5.32
C ALA A 142 2.10 -0.75 -5.43
N ALA A 143 2.37 0.06 -6.46
CA ALA A 143 3.64 0.76 -6.61
C ALA A 143 3.89 1.73 -5.44
N ASN A 144 2.86 2.45 -4.99
CA ASN A 144 2.95 3.33 -3.83
C ASN A 144 3.16 2.53 -2.53
N ALA A 145 2.43 1.43 -2.35
CA ALA A 145 2.59 0.56 -1.19
C ALA A 145 4.02 -0.01 -1.09
N ILE A 146 4.56 -0.52 -2.19
CA ILE A 146 5.93 -1.04 -2.25
C ILE A 146 6.95 0.09 -2.00
N GLY A 147 6.76 1.26 -2.63
CA GLY A 147 7.65 2.41 -2.43
C GLY A 147 7.71 2.86 -0.98
N TRP A 148 6.56 2.86 -0.29
CA TRP A 148 6.49 3.19 1.13
C TRP A 148 7.28 2.20 2.00
N GLU A 149 7.08 0.90 1.77
CA GLU A 149 7.78 -0.16 2.50
C GLU A 149 9.31 -0.05 2.29
N VAL A 150 9.77 0.09 1.04
CA VAL A 150 11.21 0.23 0.72
C VAL A 150 11.82 1.46 1.42
N SER A 151 11.14 2.61 1.38
CA SER A 151 11.62 3.82 2.04
C SER A 151 11.67 3.70 3.57
N SER A 152 10.77 2.90 4.14
CA SER A 152 10.74 2.65 5.59
C SER A 152 11.93 1.77 6.01
N PHE A 153 12.27 0.76 5.20
CA PHE A 153 13.46 -0.06 5.42
C PHE A 153 14.77 0.74 5.30
N GLU A 154 14.88 1.62 4.30
CA GLU A 154 16.07 2.44 4.12
C GLU A 154 16.29 3.40 5.31
N LYS A 155 15.22 4.03 5.80
CA LYS A 155 15.29 4.87 7.01
C LYS A 155 15.77 4.09 8.24
N LEU A 156 15.29 2.85 8.41
CA LEU A 156 15.72 1.99 9.52
C LEU A 156 17.21 1.63 9.40
N ALA A 157 17.68 1.25 8.21
CA ALA A 157 19.08 0.91 7.97
C ALA A 157 20.02 2.10 8.24
N VAL A 158 19.68 3.29 7.72
CA VAL A 158 20.47 4.51 7.94
C VAL A 158 20.45 4.93 9.41
N SER A 159 19.31 4.82 10.10
CA SER A 159 19.23 5.15 11.53
C SER A 159 20.11 4.25 12.41
N HIS A 160 20.12 2.94 12.14
CA HIS A 160 20.92 1.98 12.89
C HIS A 160 22.43 2.18 12.65
N GLU A 161 22.82 2.48 11.41
CA GLU A 161 24.22 2.76 11.07
C GLU A 161 24.68 4.07 11.72
N GLN A 162 23.84 5.11 11.71
CA GLN A 162 24.18 6.39 12.29
C GLN A 162 24.23 6.37 13.82
N GLU A 163 23.36 5.62 14.49
CA GLU A 163 23.40 5.44 15.95
C GLU A 163 24.67 4.68 16.39
N SER A 164 25.08 3.65 15.63
CA SER A 164 26.30 2.90 15.93
C SER A 164 27.60 3.72 15.78
N LEU A 165 27.60 4.74 14.91
CA LEU A 165 28.74 5.64 14.71
C LEU A 165 28.78 6.78 15.74
N VAL A 166 27.62 7.28 16.16
CA VAL A 166 27.48 8.36 17.15
C VAL A 166 27.80 7.86 18.58
N HIS A 167 27.49 6.60 18.89
CA HIS A 167 27.70 5.98 20.20
C HIS A 167 28.96 5.09 20.28
N LEU A 168 30.06 5.49 19.65
CA LEU A 168 31.36 4.89 19.95
C LEU A 168 31.79 5.27 21.37
N GLU A 169 31.61 4.36 22.33
CA GLU A 169 32.05 4.51 23.71
C GLU A 169 33.56 4.81 23.80
N TYR A 170 34.00 5.34 24.93
CA TYR A 170 35.40 5.59 25.19
C TYR A 170 36.18 4.27 25.16
N SER A 171 37.28 4.20 24.39
CA SER A 171 38.18 3.03 24.40
C SER A 171 39.36 3.28 25.35
N ASP A 172 39.78 2.24 26.07
CA ASP A 172 41.00 2.28 26.91
C ASP A 172 42.29 2.20 26.08
N ASP A 173 42.18 1.84 24.79
CA ASP A 173 43.32 1.82 23.85
C ASP A 173 43.59 3.24 23.29
N PRO A 174 44.78 3.82 23.54
CA PRO A 174 45.10 5.18 23.09
C PRO A 174 45.13 5.34 21.56
N ASP A 175 45.53 4.30 20.83
CA ASP A 175 45.62 4.36 19.37
C ASP A 175 44.21 4.33 18.75
N GLU A 176 43.33 3.49 19.31
CA GLU A 176 41.93 3.41 18.90
C GLU A 176 41.13 4.67 19.25
N GLU A 177 41.32 5.24 20.46
CA GLU A 177 40.63 6.46 20.88
C GLU A 177 41.04 7.66 20.02
N SER A 178 42.29 7.71 19.54
CA SER A 178 42.73 8.76 18.61
C SER A 178 41.95 8.72 17.28
N TRP A 179 41.69 7.51 16.78
CA TRP A 179 40.90 7.27 15.58
C TRP A 179 39.41 7.56 15.81
N ARG A 180 38.82 7.08 16.92
CA ARG A 180 37.42 7.37 17.32
C ARG A 180 37.20 8.88 17.49
N LYS A 181 38.15 9.60 18.08
CA LYS A 181 38.11 11.07 18.22
C LYS A 181 38.16 11.80 16.89
N ARG A 182 38.90 11.27 15.90
CA ARG A 182 38.92 11.80 14.52
C ARG A 182 37.58 11.62 13.83
N LEU A 183 36.93 10.46 13.99
CA LEU A 183 35.58 10.20 13.49
C LEU A 183 34.55 11.15 14.10
N ARG A 184 34.50 11.28 15.43
CA ARG A 184 33.59 12.22 16.12
C ARG A 184 33.77 13.67 15.63
N ARG A 185 35.01 14.09 15.31
CA ARG A 185 35.28 15.42 14.73
C ARG A 185 34.77 15.56 13.29
N MET A 186 34.96 14.54 12.45
CA MET A 186 34.46 14.54 11.08
C MET A 186 32.93 14.58 11.03
N GLU A 187 32.28 13.83 11.91
CA GLU A 187 30.83 13.81 12.01
C GLU A 187 30.24 15.14 12.48
N ARG A 188 30.84 15.79 13.50
CA ARG A 188 30.47 17.16 13.90
C ARG A 188 30.62 18.18 12.77
N ARG A 189 31.52 17.93 11.83
CA ARG A 189 31.68 18.77 10.63
C ARG A 189 30.59 18.47 9.60
N GLN A 190 30.26 17.21 9.36
CA GLN A 190 29.20 16.82 8.42
C GLN A 190 27.80 17.24 8.89
N SER A 191 27.51 17.11 10.19
CA SER A 191 26.24 17.59 10.77
C SER A 191 26.05 19.09 10.57
N ARG A 192 27.09 19.90 10.81
CA ARG A 192 27.05 21.35 10.52
C ARG A 192 26.82 21.66 9.03
N LEU A 193 27.38 20.87 8.13
CA LEU A 193 27.18 21.05 6.69
C LEU A 193 25.75 20.67 6.27
N LYS A 194 25.20 19.56 6.79
CA LYS A 194 23.81 19.16 6.55
C LYS A 194 22.81 20.19 7.11
N GLU A 195 23.07 20.74 8.29
CA GLU A 195 22.26 21.80 8.89
C GLU A 195 22.29 23.07 8.04
N HIS A 196 23.48 23.46 7.54
CA HIS A 196 23.63 24.62 6.67
C HIS A 196 22.99 24.44 5.28
N ASP A 197 22.94 23.22 4.73
CA ASP A 197 22.20 22.94 3.49
C ASP A 197 20.68 22.98 3.72
N SER A 198 20.20 22.48 4.87
CA SER A 198 18.76 22.52 5.20
C SER A 198 18.20 23.93 5.45
N MET A 199 19.06 24.92 5.75
CA MET A 199 18.67 26.33 5.87
C MET A 199 18.81 27.13 4.56
N ARG A 200 19.35 26.52 3.48
CA ARG A 200 19.68 27.22 2.24
C ARG A 200 18.83 26.76 1.05
N GLU A 201 17.54 26.51 1.26
CA GLU A 201 16.57 26.46 0.15
C GLU A 201 16.11 27.89 -0.22
N VAL A 202 17.05 28.68 -0.76
CA VAL A 202 16.75 29.88 -1.55
C VAL A 202 17.48 29.69 -2.88
N PRO A 203 16.80 29.77 -4.05
CA PRO A 203 17.39 29.38 -5.31
C PRO A 203 18.37 30.47 -5.76
N VAL A 204 19.66 30.13 -5.84
CA VAL A 204 20.65 30.94 -6.56
C VAL A 204 21.27 30.08 -7.65
N GLN A 205 21.15 30.58 -8.88
CA GLN A 205 21.63 30.01 -10.12
C GLN A 205 23.17 29.89 -10.17
N SER A 206 23.63 28.78 -10.76
CA SER A 206 24.92 28.55 -11.47
C SER A 206 26.23 28.75 -10.65
N VAL A 207 27.28 27.93 -10.75
CA VAL A 207 28.06 27.55 -11.95
C VAL A 207 28.80 26.22 -11.70
N SER A 208 29.04 25.50 -12.79
CA SER A 208 29.72 24.22 -13.02
C SER A 208 31.08 24.04 -12.33
N SER A 209 31.36 22.82 -11.86
CA SER A 209 32.71 22.23 -11.84
C SER A 209 32.62 20.71 -11.86
N SER A 210 33.16 20.13 -12.92
CA SER A 210 33.33 18.72 -13.20
C SER A 210 34.31 18.05 -12.24
N ALA A 211 33.89 16.95 -11.60
CA ALA A 211 34.79 15.92 -11.09
C ALA A 211 34.14 14.55 -11.26
N SER A 212 34.67 13.78 -12.23
CA SER A 212 34.30 12.40 -12.47
C SER A 212 34.92 11.49 -11.41
N PHE A 213 34.09 10.85 -10.59
CA PHE A 213 34.47 9.65 -9.85
C PHE A 213 33.46 8.55 -10.18
N SER A 214 33.93 7.57 -10.96
CA SER A 214 33.22 6.36 -11.32
C SER A 214 33.67 5.24 -10.39
N SER A 215 32.83 4.86 -9.44
CA SER A 215 32.92 3.56 -8.76
C SER A 215 31.51 3.01 -8.56
N ARG A 216 31.05 2.22 -9.54
CA ARG A 216 29.84 1.41 -9.42
C ARG A 216 30.12 0.26 -8.42
N PRO A 217 29.28 0.04 -7.40
CA PRO A 217 29.36 -1.17 -6.59
C PRO A 217 28.79 -2.38 -7.35
N PRO A 218 29.23 -3.61 -7.02
CA PRO A 218 28.80 -4.83 -7.71
C PRO A 218 27.34 -5.18 -7.41
N VAL A 219 26.63 -5.58 -8.46
CA VAL A 219 25.23 -6.03 -8.43
C VAL A 219 25.14 -7.41 -7.76
N LEU A 220 24.32 -7.52 -6.73
CA LEU A 220 23.94 -8.80 -6.15
C LEU A 220 22.89 -9.50 -7.03
N SER A 221 23.05 -10.81 -7.20
CA SER A 221 22.15 -11.68 -7.95
C SER A 221 20.78 -11.78 -7.28
N SER A 222 19.74 -11.31 -7.95
CA SER A 222 18.35 -11.58 -7.58
C SER A 222 18.00 -13.03 -7.88
N SER A 223 17.94 -13.88 -6.86
CA SER A 223 17.39 -15.23 -6.95
C SER A 223 16.32 -15.43 -5.87
N GLY A 224 15.09 -15.12 -6.23
CA GLY A 224 13.86 -15.51 -5.55
C GLY A 224 12.82 -15.88 -6.62
N PRO A 225 11.91 -16.83 -6.36
CA PRO A 225 11.11 -17.48 -7.39
C PRO A 225 10.31 -16.45 -8.18
N SER A 226 10.46 -16.50 -9.50
CA SER A 226 9.91 -15.51 -10.41
C SER A 226 8.40 -15.40 -10.25
N LEU A 227 7.93 -14.16 -10.14
CA LEU A 227 6.52 -13.75 -10.25
C LEU A 227 5.81 -14.37 -11.48
N GLY A 228 6.59 -14.86 -12.46
CA GLY A 228 6.13 -15.65 -13.60
C GLY A 228 5.49 -17.00 -13.24
N MET A 229 5.93 -17.70 -12.19
CA MET A 229 5.29 -18.97 -11.80
C MET A 229 3.91 -18.77 -11.16
N VAL A 230 3.71 -17.69 -10.41
CA VAL A 230 2.39 -17.34 -9.84
C VAL A 230 1.41 -16.90 -10.94
N MET A 231 1.90 -16.14 -11.94
CA MET A 231 1.10 -15.78 -13.11
C MET A 231 0.74 -17.00 -13.97
N LEU A 232 1.67 -17.96 -14.16
CA LEU A 232 1.38 -19.19 -14.90
C LEU A 232 0.34 -20.09 -14.21
N LEU A 233 0.34 -20.16 -12.88
CA LEU A 233 -0.70 -20.89 -12.12
C LEU A 233 -2.07 -20.23 -12.23
N LEU A 234 -2.14 -18.89 -12.24
CA LEU A 234 -3.39 -18.15 -12.45
C LEU A 234 -3.93 -18.32 -13.87
N PHE A 235 -3.06 -18.25 -14.89
CA PHE A 235 -3.47 -18.46 -16.28
C PHE A 235 -3.84 -19.92 -16.60
N ALA A 236 -3.25 -20.91 -15.92
CA ALA A 236 -3.62 -22.32 -16.07
C ALA A 236 -4.98 -22.67 -15.44
N SER A 237 -5.41 -21.94 -14.40
CA SER A 237 -6.71 -22.15 -13.73
C SER A 237 -7.92 -21.56 -14.47
N TYR A 238 -7.69 -20.61 -15.38
CA TYR A 238 -8.75 -19.95 -16.15
C TYR A 238 -9.40 -20.84 -17.23
N PRO A 239 -8.66 -21.61 -18.06
CA PRO A 239 -9.25 -22.48 -19.06
C PRO A 239 -9.99 -23.69 -18.45
N THR A 240 -9.58 -24.19 -17.28
CA THR A 240 -10.30 -25.31 -16.61
C THR A 240 -11.69 -24.88 -16.14
N LEU A 241 -11.83 -23.67 -15.59
CA LEU A 241 -13.12 -23.10 -15.21
C LEU A 241 -14.03 -22.76 -16.41
N LEU A 242 -13.45 -22.37 -17.55
CA LEU A 242 -14.20 -22.18 -18.78
C LEU A 242 -14.67 -23.50 -19.41
N HIS A 243 -13.84 -24.54 -19.37
CA HIS A 243 -14.18 -25.86 -19.88
C HIS A 243 -15.31 -26.52 -19.07
N GLU A 244 -15.27 -26.40 -17.74
CA GLU A 244 -16.34 -26.85 -16.83
C GLU A 244 -17.69 -26.17 -17.15
N ARG A 245 -17.69 -24.87 -17.48
CA ARG A 245 -18.90 -24.12 -17.84
C ARG A 245 -19.42 -24.46 -19.24
N ALA A 246 -18.55 -24.79 -20.19
CA ALA A 246 -18.96 -25.24 -21.52
C ALA A 246 -19.62 -26.63 -21.46
N ARG A 247 -19.08 -27.55 -20.64
CA ARG A 247 -19.65 -28.88 -20.44
C ARG A 247 -21.04 -28.89 -19.81
N ARG A 248 -21.37 -27.92 -18.96
CA ARG A 248 -22.72 -27.80 -18.35
C ARG A 248 -23.79 -27.21 -19.28
N ARG A 249 -23.41 -26.80 -20.50
CA ARG A 249 -24.32 -26.21 -21.50
C ARG A 249 -24.59 -27.14 -22.69
N MET A 250 -23.95 -28.31 -22.73
CA MET A 250 -24.27 -29.43 -23.62
C MET A 250 -25.02 -30.48 -22.82
#